data_AF-A0A2G9TBS2-F1
#
_entry.id   AF-A0A2G9TBS2-F1
#
_cell.length_a   1.000
_cell.length_b   1.000
_cell.length_c   1.000
_cell.angle_alpha   90.00
_cell.angle_beta   90.00
_cell.angle_gamma   90.00
#
_symmetry.space_group_name_H-M   'P 1'
#
loop_
_entity.id
_entity.type
_entity.pdbx_description
1 polymer ?
#
loop_
_entity_poly.entity_id
_entity_poly.type
_entity_poly.pdbx_seq_one_letter_code
_entity_poly.pdbx_strand_id
1 'polypeptide(L)'
;GPYTGLSGVAFALEKAGPVAGSSATALADQLWKHCNSGSRRSSSKQARFLCGDLGVYVTQMCYADLRENLVSKIEKLSDVLARDDYPSDEILVGRAGYLSGVLWIRQMIDSSLVSNDCVQKVLSAMILSGKSWRLIGRLGGVDRGTLLSGRWAAWRRGDTVGGDEDVDGGDGEVVDVVENVGW
;
A
#
# COMPACT_ATOMS: atom_id res chain seq x y z
N GLY A 1 9.45 -12.42 -0.96
CA GLY A 1 9.33 -11.17 -0.19
C GLY A 1 10.61 -10.90 0.57
N PRO A 2 11.00 -9.63 0.74
CA PRO A 2 12.27 -9.22 1.32
C PRO A 2 12.43 -9.49 2.82
N TYR A 3 11.36 -9.79 3.56
CA TYR A 3 11.44 -10.00 5.02
C TYR A 3 12.40 -11.14 5.42
N THR A 4 12.31 -12.28 4.74
CA THR A 4 13.13 -13.48 5.00
C THR A 4 13.63 -14.15 3.72
N GLY A 5 13.41 -13.52 2.57
CA GLY A 5 13.71 -14.10 1.26
C GLY A 5 14.95 -13.51 0.59
N LEU A 6 15.35 -14.13 -0.52
CA LEU A 6 16.51 -13.72 -1.33
C LEU A 6 16.43 -12.27 -1.83
N SER A 7 15.22 -11.73 -2.03
CA SER A 7 15.06 -10.33 -2.44
C SER A 7 15.53 -9.33 -1.38
N GLY A 8 15.47 -9.69 -0.09
CA GLY A 8 16.01 -8.86 0.99
C GLY A 8 17.53 -8.92 1.03
N VAL A 9 18.10 -10.12 0.83
CA VAL A 9 19.55 -10.32 0.70
C VAL A 9 20.09 -9.56 -0.51
N ALA A 10 19.42 -9.65 -1.67
CA ALA A 10 19.77 -8.91 -2.87
C ALA A 10 19.79 -7.39 -2.63
N PHE A 11 18.76 -6.87 -1.97
CA PHE A 11 18.70 -5.46 -1.61
C PHE A 11 19.83 -5.03 -0.68
N ALA A 12 20.14 -5.83 0.34
CA ALA A 12 21.25 -5.55 1.26
C ALA A 12 22.60 -5.54 0.52
N LEU A 13 22.81 -6.48 -0.41
CA LEU A 13 24.02 -6.54 -1.23
C LEU A 13 24.14 -5.33 -2.17
N GLU A 14 23.04 -4.87 -2.77
CA GLU A 14 23.03 -3.66 -3.59
C GLU A 14 23.38 -2.42 -2.76
N LYS A 15 22.80 -2.27 -1.57
CA LYS A 15 23.14 -1.16 -0.66
C LYS A 15 24.56 -1.23 -0.12
N ALA A 16 25.10 -2.44 0.07
CA ALA A 16 26.49 -2.65 0.44
C ALA A 16 27.47 -2.48 -0.73
N GLY A 17 27.00 -2.36 -1.97
CA GLY A 17 27.81 -2.25 -3.19
C GLY A 17 28.97 -1.25 -3.11
N PRO A 18 28.78 -0.03 -2.55
CA PRO A 18 29.88 0.93 -2.39
C PRO A 18 31.04 0.45 -1.52
N VAL A 19 30.81 -0.50 -0.61
CA VAL A 19 31.81 -1.04 0.32
C VAL A 19 32.26 -2.46 -0.09
N ALA A 20 31.34 -3.29 -0.56
CA ALA A 20 31.58 -4.69 -0.91
C ALA A 20 32.05 -4.90 -2.37
N GLY A 21 31.98 -3.86 -3.20
CA GLY A 21 32.46 -3.87 -4.59
C GLY A 21 31.50 -4.57 -5.57
N SER A 22 31.94 -4.66 -6.82
CA SER A 22 31.13 -5.05 -7.99
C SER A 22 30.65 -6.51 -7.98
N SER A 23 31.30 -7.38 -7.18
CA SER A 23 30.88 -8.78 -7.02
C SER A 23 29.56 -8.88 -6.25
N ALA A 24 29.36 -8.02 -5.25
CA ALA A 24 28.14 -8.00 -4.45
C ALA A 24 26.93 -7.54 -5.27
N THR A 25 27.09 -6.53 -6.12
CA THR A 25 26.03 -6.03 -7.01
C THR A 25 25.68 -7.07 -8.08
N ALA A 26 26.67 -7.76 -8.66
CA ALA A 26 26.43 -8.85 -9.59
C ALA A 26 25.67 -10.04 -8.95
N LEU A 27 25.96 -10.36 -7.69
CA LEU A 27 25.21 -11.37 -6.95
C LEU A 27 23.77 -10.92 -6.69
N ALA A 28 23.56 -9.64 -6.34
CA ALA A 28 22.22 -9.08 -6.16
C ALA A 28 21.36 -9.25 -7.42
N ASP A 29 21.91 -8.97 -8.60
CA ASP A 29 21.25 -9.18 -9.89
C ASP A 29 20.78 -10.63 -10.08
N GLN A 30 21.65 -11.59 -9.78
CA GLN A 30 21.33 -13.02 -9.92
C GLN A 30 20.19 -13.43 -8.97
N LEU A 31 20.24 -12.96 -7.72
CA LEU A 31 19.21 -13.25 -6.72
C LEU A 31 17.85 -12.65 -7.12
N TRP A 32 17.84 -11.44 -7.66
CA TRP A 32 16.62 -10.80 -8.14
C TRP A 32 16.01 -11.50 -9.36
N LYS A 33 16.84 -11.92 -10.32
CA LYS A 33 16.39 -12.74 -11.47
C LYS A 33 15.75 -14.04 -10.99
N HIS A 34 16.36 -14.69 -9.99
CA HIS A 34 15.80 -15.91 -9.40
C HIS A 34 14.46 -15.66 -8.70
N CYS A 35 14.32 -14.54 -7.97
CA CYS A 35 13.06 -14.18 -7.31
C CYS A 35 11.90 -13.97 -8.31
N ASN A 36 12.18 -13.38 -9.47
CA ASN A 36 11.17 -13.11 -10.50
C ASN A 36 10.63 -14.40 -11.14
N SER A 37 11.48 -15.42 -11.31
CA SER A 37 11.08 -16.74 -11.85
C SER A 37 10.15 -17.52 -10.91
N GLY A 38 10.11 -17.18 -9.62
CA GLY A 38 9.27 -17.82 -8.60
C GLY A 38 7.89 -17.18 -8.40
N SER A 39 7.59 -16.06 -9.06
CA SER A 39 6.31 -15.34 -8.91
C SER A 39 5.17 -16.07 -9.66
N ARG A 40 4.53 -17.03 -8.98
CA ARG A 40 3.31 -17.73 -9.43
C ARG A 40 2.14 -17.51 -8.46
N ARG A 41 2.11 -16.37 -7.75
CA ARG A 41 1.21 -16.15 -6.61
C ARG A 41 -0.04 -15.38 -7.05
N SER A 42 -1.18 -15.61 -6.37
CA SER A 42 -2.40 -14.83 -6.57
C SER A 42 -2.18 -13.33 -6.32
N SER A 43 -2.92 -12.46 -7.00
CA SER A 43 -2.80 -10.99 -6.88
C SER A 43 -2.82 -10.47 -5.43
N SER A 44 -3.65 -11.07 -4.57
CA SER A 44 -3.70 -10.76 -3.13
C SER A 44 -2.41 -11.10 -2.37
N LYS A 45 -1.69 -12.15 -2.79
CA LYS A 45 -0.38 -12.53 -2.24
C LYS A 45 0.74 -11.70 -2.87
N GLN A 46 0.56 -11.21 -4.10
CA GLN A 46 1.50 -10.31 -4.78
C GLN A 46 1.51 -8.92 -4.11
N ALA A 47 0.36 -8.45 -3.63
CA ALA A 47 0.20 -7.14 -2.98
C ALA A 47 0.93 -7.00 -1.62
N ARG A 48 1.48 -8.08 -1.06
CA ARG A 48 2.18 -8.04 0.23
C ARG A 48 3.56 -7.43 0.05
N PHE A 49 3.85 -6.37 0.80
CA PHE A 49 5.14 -5.68 0.71
C PHE A 49 6.30 -6.57 1.20
N LEU A 50 6.45 -6.73 2.51
CA LEU A 50 7.57 -7.47 3.10
C LEU A 50 7.52 -8.99 2.79
N CYS A 51 6.32 -9.54 2.65
CA CYS A 51 6.11 -10.98 2.49
C CYS A 51 5.76 -11.43 1.06
N GLY A 52 5.60 -10.50 0.10
CA GLY A 52 5.11 -10.81 -1.25
C GLY A 52 6.01 -10.28 -2.35
N ASP A 53 5.38 -10.07 -3.51
CA ASP A 53 6.04 -9.71 -4.76
C ASP A 53 6.23 -8.20 -4.86
N LEU A 54 5.37 -7.42 -4.20
CA LEU A 54 5.53 -5.97 -4.08
C LEU A 54 6.90 -5.59 -3.51
N GLY A 55 7.38 -6.26 -2.46
CA GLY A 55 8.71 -6.01 -1.92
C GLY A 55 9.84 -6.39 -2.89
N VAL A 56 9.63 -7.35 -3.79
CA VAL A 56 10.59 -7.64 -4.86
C VAL A 56 10.62 -6.48 -5.86
N TYR A 57 9.45 -5.95 -6.25
CA TYR A 57 9.38 -4.80 -7.15
C TYR A 57 10.03 -3.56 -6.56
N VAL A 58 9.73 -3.26 -5.29
CA VAL A 58 10.29 -2.08 -4.59
C VAL A 58 11.82 -2.19 -4.47
N THR A 59 12.35 -3.36 -4.09
CA THR A 59 13.82 -3.55 -3.97
C THR A 59 14.54 -3.46 -5.32
N GLN A 60 13.87 -3.81 -6.43
CA GLN A 60 14.41 -3.69 -7.79
C GLN A 60 14.35 -2.27 -8.37
N MET A 61 13.70 -1.32 -7.70
CA MET A 61 13.57 0.06 -8.19
C MET A 61 14.91 0.80 -8.34
N CYS A 62 15.99 0.28 -7.76
CA CYS A 62 17.33 0.80 -7.94
C CYS A 62 17.74 0.81 -9.43
N TYR A 63 17.24 -0.12 -10.25
CA TYR A 63 17.52 -0.18 -11.69
C TYR A 63 16.59 0.74 -12.47
N ALA A 64 17.14 1.82 -13.02
CA ALA A 64 16.40 2.80 -13.82
C ALA A 64 15.60 2.15 -14.96
N ASP A 65 16.21 1.20 -15.68
CA ASP A 65 15.62 0.53 -16.85
C ASP A 65 14.37 -0.31 -16.52
N LEU A 66 14.20 -0.72 -15.26
CA LEU A 66 13.07 -1.54 -14.83
C LEU A 66 11.94 -0.73 -14.19
N ARG A 67 12.18 0.56 -13.87
CA ARG A 67 11.26 1.37 -13.05
C ARG A 67 9.87 1.45 -13.66
N GLU A 68 9.77 1.81 -14.94
CA GLU A 68 8.47 1.97 -15.61
C GLU A 68 7.61 0.70 -15.55
N ASN A 69 8.20 -0.46 -15.85
CA ASN A 69 7.50 -1.73 -15.81
C ASN A 69 7.04 -2.09 -14.38
N LEU A 70 7.91 -1.85 -13.40
CA LEU A 70 7.64 -2.16 -12.01
C LEU A 70 6.62 -1.20 -11.39
N VAL A 71 6.65 0.10 -11.73
CA VAL A 71 5.65 1.09 -11.35
C VAL A 71 4.28 0.66 -11.86
N SER A 72 4.17 0.29 -13.14
CA SER A 72 2.90 -0.21 -13.70
C SER A 72 2.34 -1.41 -12.91
N LYS A 73 3.21 -2.31 -12.44
CA LYS A 73 2.80 -3.44 -11.58
C LYS A 73 2.35 -2.98 -10.20
N ILE A 74 3.07 -2.04 -9.58
CA ILE A 74 2.74 -1.48 -8.27
C ILE A 74 1.41 -0.73 -8.31
N GLU A 75 1.16 0.04 -9.37
CA GLU A 75 -0.11 0.74 -9.57
C GLU A 75 -1.26 -0.25 -9.75
N LYS A 76 -1.09 -1.34 -10.52
CA LYS A 76 -2.13 -2.38 -10.61
C LYS A 76 -2.46 -3.06 -9.28
N LEU A 77 -1.49 -3.16 -8.36
CA LEU A 77 -1.73 -3.72 -7.03
C LEU A 77 -2.62 -2.82 -6.17
N SER A 78 -2.59 -1.51 -6.39
CA SER A 78 -3.44 -0.57 -5.67
C SER A 78 -4.93 -0.82 -5.91
N ASP A 79 -5.32 -1.26 -7.11
CA ASP A 79 -6.71 -1.63 -7.41
C ASP A 79 -7.16 -2.85 -6.60
N VAL A 80 -6.28 -3.83 -6.41
CA VAL A 80 -6.55 -5.03 -5.61
C VAL A 80 -6.69 -4.67 -4.13
N LEU A 81 -5.85 -3.76 -3.65
CA LEU A 81 -5.82 -3.31 -2.26
C LEU A 81 -6.98 -2.37 -1.91
N ALA A 82 -7.49 -1.61 -2.88
CA ALA A 82 -8.61 -0.71 -2.69
C ALA A 82 -9.97 -1.44 -2.60
N ARG A 83 -10.02 -2.76 -2.84
CA ARG A 83 -11.26 -3.53 -2.74
C ARG A 83 -11.75 -3.62 -1.30
N ASP A 84 -13.08 -3.56 -1.15
CA ASP A 84 -13.74 -3.62 0.16
C ASP A 84 -13.58 -4.99 0.85
N ASP A 85 -13.37 -6.05 0.06
CA ASP A 85 -13.13 -7.42 0.50
C ASP A 85 -11.65 -7.72 0.83
N TYR A 86 -10.76 -6.71 0.74
CA TYR A 86 -9.36 -6.91 1.03
C TYR A 86 -9.15 -7.20 2.54
N PRO A 87 -8.49 -8.30 2.91
CA PRO A 87 -8.63 -8.87 4.26
C PRO A 87 -7.72 -8.25 5.34
N SER A 88 -6.79 -7.35 5.00
CA SER A 88 -5.72 -6.94 5.91
C SER A 88 -5.27 -5.49 5.73
N ASP A 89 -5.03 -4.83 6.87
CA ASP A 89 -4.46 -3.49 6.96
C ASP A 89 -3.03 -3.49 7.53
N GLU A 90 -2.46 -4.67 7.81
CA GLU A 90 -1.18 -4.75 8.52
C GLU A 90 0.05 -4.47 7.62
N ILE A 91 1.16 -4.07 8.25
CA ILE A 91 2.42 -3.72 7.58
C ILE A 91 3.03 -4.89 6.78
N LEU A 92 2.89 -6.14 7.25
CA LEU A 92 3.53 -7.29 6.62
C LEU A 92 2.78 -7.79 5.39
N VAL A 93 1.45 -7.69 5.39
CA VAL A 93 0.58 -8.42 4.46
C VAL A 93 -0.59 -7.61 3.90
N GLY A 94 -0.74 -6.33 4.26
CA GLY A 94 -1.90 -5.53 3.89
C GLY A 94 -1.61 -4.13 3.37
N ARG A 95 -2.63 -3.26 3.43
CA ARG A 95 -2.61 -1.89 2.87
C ARG A 95 -1.49 -1.02 3.45
N ALA A 96 -1.20 -1.11 4.74
CA ALA A 96 -0.09 -0.37 5.35
C ALA A 96 1.27 -0.77 4.76
N GLY A 97 1.47 -2.05 4.43
CA GLY A 97 2.68 -2.53 3.77
C GLY A 97 2.84 -1.91 2.39
N TYR A 98 1.77 -1.87 1.60
CA TYR A 98 1.79 -1.22 0.30
C TYR A 98 2.15 0.26 0.39
N LEU A 99 1.47 0.99 1.28
CA LEU A 99 1.72 2.41 1.48
C LEU A 99 3.16 2.68 1.94
N SER A 100 3.73 1.82 2.79
CA SER A 100 5.14 1.91 3.19
C SER A 100 6.10 1.71 2.01
N GLY A 101 5.82 0.75 1.13
CA GLY A 101 6.64 0.52 -0.06
C GLY A 101 6.57 1.68 -1.06
N VAL A 102 5.38 2.23 -1.30
CA VAL A 102 5.21 3.41 -2.16
C VAL A 102 5.88 4.64 -1.55
N LEU A 103 5.75 4.85 -0.24
CA LEU A 103 6.41 5.94 0.47
C LEU A 103 7.93 5.86 0.31
N TRP A 104 8.52 4.66 0.48
CA TRP A 104 9.94 4.45 0.29
C TRP A 104 10.40 4.81 -1.13
N ILE A 105 9.64 4.41 -2.16
CA ILE A 105 9.95 4.78 -3.55
C ILE A 105 9.95 6.30 -3.72
N ARG A 106 8.92 6.97 -3.22
CA ARG A 106 8.76 8.43 -3.36
C ARG A 106 9.85 9.21 -2.64
N GLN A 107 10.33 8.70 -1.50
CA GLN A 107 11.40 9.34 -0.72
C GLN A 107 12.79 9.07 -1.28
N MET A 108 13.06 7.86 -1.76
CA MET A 108 14.41 7.44 -2.12
C MET A 108 14.74 7.61 -3.60
N ILE A 109 13.74 7.73 -4.46
CA ILE A 109 13.92 7.67 -5.91
C ILE A 109 13.35 8.92 -6.57
N ASP A 110 12.03 9.08 -6.54
CA ASP A 110 11.35 10.23 -7.14
C ASP A 110 9.92 10.36 -6.57
N SER A 111 9.56 11.57 -6.14
CA SER A 111 8.29 11.84 -5.45
C SER A 111 7.06 11.73 -6.34
N SER A 112 7.23 11.71 -7.67
CA SER A 112 6.16 11.60 -8.67
C SER A 112 6.04 10.23 -9.32
N LEU A 113 6.93 9.29 -8.99
CA LEU A 113 7.05 8.00 -9.70
C LEU A 113 5.81 7.10 -9.59
N VAL A 114 5.09 7.17 -8.46
CA VAL A 114 3.84 6.44 -8.25
C VAL A 114 2.72 7.46 -8.10
N SER A 115 1.63 7.28 -8.86
CA SER A 115 0.53 8.23 -8.89
C SER A 115 -0.10 8.49 -7.51
N ASN A 116 -0.43 9.77 -7.25
CA ASN A 116 -1.20 10.18 -6.07
C ASN A 116 -2.56 9.48 -5.99
N ASP A 117 -3.20 9.21 -7.13
CA ASP A 117 -4.48 8.48 -7.18
C ASP A 117 -4.34 7.09 -6.53
N CYS A 118 -3.25 6.38 -6.83
CA CYS A 118 -2.98 5.06 -6.27
C CYS A 118 -2.80 5.09 -4.75
N VAL A 119 -2.16 6.14 -4.24
CA VAL A 119 -1.96 6.34 -2.79
C VAL A 119 -3.30 6.68 -2.13
N GLN A 120 -4.02 7.66 -2.67
CA GLN A 120 -5.28 8.16 -2.11
C GLN A 120 -6.35 7.06 -2.02
N LYS A 121 -6.49 6.23 -3.05
CA LYS A 121 -7.50 5.16 -3.02
C LYS A 121 -7.18 4.07 -1.99
N VAL A 122 -5.92 3.66 -1.86
CA VAL A 122 -5.53 2.65 -0.85
C VAL A 122 -5.64 3.21 0.56
N LEU A 123 -5.23 4.47 0.76
CA LEU A 123 -5.36 5.17 2.04
C LEU A 123 -6.84 5.31 2.44
N SER A 124 -7.69 5.72 1.50
CA SER A 124 -9.14 5.83 1.72
C SER A 124 -9.74 4.49 2.12
N ALA A 125 -9.39 3.41 1.42
CA ALA A 125 -9.87 2.06 1.73
C ALA A 125 -9.41 1.59 3.13
N MET A 126 -8.18 1.91 3.54
CA MET A 126 -7.66 1.60 4.88
C MET A 126 -8.41 2.39 5.98
N ILE A 127 -8.68 3.67 5.76
CA ILE A 127 -9.45 4.51 6.70
C ILE A 127 -10.88 3.99 6.83
N LEU A 128 -11.52 3.63 5.71
CA LEU A 128 -12.88 3.08 5.69
C LEU A 128 -12.96 1.73 6.41
N SER A 129 -11.98 0.85 6.20
CA SER A 129 -11.85 -0.40 6.94
C SER A 129 -11.81 -0.16 8.45
N GLY A 130 -10.93 0.74 8.92
CA GLY A 130 -10.84 1.08 10.34
C GLY A 130 -12.13 1.65 10.94
N LYS A 131 -12.86 2.49 10.18
CA LYS A 131 -14.18 3.00 10.59
C LYS A 131 -15.22 1.88 10.70
N SER A 132 -15.21 0.92 9.76
CA SER A 132 -16.09 -0.25 9.76
C SER A 132 -15.85 -1.12 11.00
N TRP A 133 -14.59 -1.41 11.34
CA TRP A 133 -14.23 -2.16 12.55
C TRP A 133 -14.71 -1.49 13.83
N ARG A 134 -14.55 -0.15 13.94
CA ARG A 134 -15.08 0.61 15.08
C ARG A 134 -16.60 0.50 15.22
N LEU A 135 -17.33 0.53 14.09
CA LEU A 135 -18.78 0.43 14.09
C LEU A 135 -19.26 -0.98 14.48
N ILE A 136 -18.62 -2.02 13.95
CA ILE A 136 -18.92 -3.43 14.30
C ILE A 136 -18.68 -3.67 15.79
N GLY A 137 -17.59 -3.12 16.36
CA GLY A 137 -17.29 -3.22 17.78
C GLY A 137 -18.33 -2.52 18.68
N ARG A 138 -18.97 -1.44 18.19
CA ARG A 138 -20.06 -0.76 18.91
C ARG A 138 -21.41 -1.45 18.78
N LEU A 139 -21.66 -2.18 17.69
CA LEU A 139 -22.94 -2.82 17.40
C LEU A 139 -23.04 -4.27 17.91
N GLY A 140 -22.08 -4.75 18.71
CA GLY A 140 -22.19 -6.06 19.36
C GLY A 140 -22.21 -7.25 18.40
N GLY A 141 -21.41 -7.22 17.33
CA GLY A 141 -21.22 -8.38 16.45
C GLY A 141 -22.35 -8.63 15.46
N VAL A 142 -22.85 -7.58 14.80
CA VAL A 142 -23.74 -7.73 13.64
C VAL A 142 -22.92 -8.15 12.41
N ASP A 143 -23.48 -9.10 11.65
CA ASP A 143 -22.86 -9.80 10.54
C ASP A 143 -22.38 -8.86 9.39
N ARG A 144 -21.19 -9.13 8.85
CA ARG A 144 -20.47 -8.25 7.90
C ARG A 144 -21.24 -7.99 6.60
N GLY A 145 -22.11 -8.90 6.19
CA GLY A 145 -22.81 -8.84 4.90
C GLY A 145 -23.81 -7.69 4.77
N THR A 146 -24.40 -7.23 5.88
CA THR A 146 -25.57 -6.33 5.85
C THR A 146 -25.19 -4.85 5.89
N LEU A 147 -24.04 -4.51 6.50
CA LEU A 147 -23.59 -3.11 6.65
C LEU A 147 -22.86 -2.58 5.41
N LEU A 148 -22.33 -3.48 4.56
CA LEU A 148 -21.49 -3.11 3.42
C LEU A 148 -22.28 -2.76 2.14
N SER A 149 -23.59 -3.02 2.06
CA SER A 149 -24.36 -2.78 0.82
C SER A 149 -25.00 -1.39 0.75
N GLY A 150 -25.49 -0.83 1.86
CA GLY A 150 -26.27 0.42 1.84
C GLY A 150 -25.45 1.71 1.91
N ARG A 151 -24.41 1.75 2.77
CA ARG A 151 -23.64 2.98 3.04
C ARG A 151 -22.57 3.29 1.99
N TRP A 152 -22.08 2.26 1.31
CA TRP A 152 -21.04 2.38 0.28
C TRP A 152 -21.56 3.01 -1.02
N ALA A 153 -22.84 2.81 -1.33
CA ALA A 153 -23.50 3.45 -2.47
C ALA A 153 -23.70 4.96 -2.26
N ALA A 154 -23.94 5.40 -1.02
CA ALA A 154 -24.18 6.82 -0.70
C ALA A 154 -22.88 7.65 -0.77
N TRP A 155 -21.78 7.16 -0.19
CA TRP A 155 -20.52 7.91 -0.20
C TRP A 155 -19.88 8.00 -1.60
N ARG A 156 -20.00 6.93 -2.42
CA ARG A 156 -19.50 6.95 -3.81
C ARG A 156 -20.28 7.90 -4.73
N ARG A 157 -21.47 8.34 -4.32
CA ARG A 157 -22.30 9.34 -5.02
C ARG A 157 -22.07 10.78 -4.54
N GLY A 158 -21.26 10.98 -3.49
CA GLY A 158 -21.10 12.30 -2.86
C GLY A 158 -22.32 12.74 -2.05
N ASP A 159 -23.22 11.82 -1.71
CA ASP A 159 -24.40 12.16 -0.90
C ASP A 159 -23.97 12.35 0.56
N THR A 160 -23.95 13.60 1.02
CA THR A 160 -23.94 13.93 2.45
C THR A 160 -25.25 13.43 3.04
N VAL A 161 -25.20 12.36 3.83
CA VAL A 161 -26.35 11.93 4.62
C VAL A 161 -26.55 12.99 5.70
N GLY A 162 -27.45 13.93 5.45
CA GLY A 162 -28.00 14.83 6.46
C GLY A 162 -28.61 13.97 7.57
N GLY A 163 -27.94 13.98 8.72
CA GLY A 163 -28.53 13.57 9.98
C GLY A 163 -28.76 14.83 10.78
N ASP A 164 -30.00 15.00 11.24
CA ASP A 164 -30.51 16.15 11.95
C ASP A 164 -29.54 16.69 13.01
N GLU A 165 -29.28 17.99 12.92
CA GLU A 165 -28.55 18.78 13.90
C GLU A 165 -29.43 18.97 15.14
N ASP A 166 -29.05 18.33 16.25
CA ASP A 166 -29.19 18.96 17.57
C ASP A 166 -27.84 19.56 17.92
N VAL A 167 -27.81 20.89 17.83
CA VAL A 167 -26.69 21.79 18.12
C VAL A 167 -26.37 21.74 19.61
N ASP A 168 -25.13 21.39 19.96
CA ASP A 168 -24.45 22.10 21.05
C ASP A 168 -23.01 22.41 20.66
N GLY A 169 -22.63 23.66 20.95
CA GLY A 169 -21.51 24.38 20.36
C GLY A 169 -20.13 23.78 20.64
N GLY A 170 -19.29 23.85 19.62
CA GLY A 170 -17.91 23.39 19.64
C GLY A 170 -17.24 23.69 18.31
N ASP A 171 -17.11 24.99 18.04
CA ASP A 171 -16.19 25.70 17.15
C ASP A 171 -15.24 24.84 16.31
N GLY A 172 -15.30 25.10 15.00
CA GLY A 172 -14.72 24.27 13.96
C GLY A 172 -13.19 24.17 13.99
N GLU A 173 -12.73 22.94 13.82
CA GLU A 173 -11.43 22.60 13.27
C GLU A 173 -11.62 21.41 12.32
N VAL A 174 -12.13 21.68 11.12
CA VAL A 174 -11.79 20.85 9.95
C VAL A 174 -10.43 21.35 9.49
N VAL A 175 -9.38 20.98 10.21
CA VAL A 175 -8.02 21.31 9.80
C VAL A 175 -7.59 20.33 8.73
N ASP A 176 -7.23 20.90 7.60
CA ASP A 176 -6.38 20.32 6.56
C ASP A 176 -5.28 19.41 7.13
N VAL A 177 -5.51 18.09 7.09
CA VAL A 177 -4.44 17.11 7.33
C VAL A 177 -3.66 16.82 6.03
N VAL A 178 -4.02 17.45 4.91
CA VAL A 178 -3.42 17.16 3.60
C VAL A 178 -2.49 18.27 3.09
N GLU A 179 -2.61 19.52 3.58
CA GLU A 179 -1.78 20.63 3.06
C GLU A 179 -0.53 20.99 3.87
N ASN A 180 -0.24 20.32 5.00
CA ASN A 180 0.93 20.68 5.84
C ASN A 180 2.00 19.61 6.00
N VAL A 181 2.07 18.68 5.06
CA VAL A 181 3.29 17.92 4.80
C VAL A 181 3.69 18.29 3.38
N GLY A 182 4.77 19.06 3.23
CA GLY A 182 5.36 19.30 1.93
C GLY A 182 5.74 17.96 1.31
N TRP A 183 5.02 17.59 0.25
CA TRP A 183 5.25 16.39 -0.56
C TRP A 183 5.77 16.79 -1.94
#